data_AF-N1USV6-F1
#
_entry.id   AF-N1USV6-F1
#
_cell.length_a   1.000
_cell.length_b   1.000
_cell.length_c   1.000
_cell.angle_alpha   90.00
_cell.angle_beta   90.00
_cell.angle_gamma   90.00
#
_symmetry.space_group_name_H-M   'P 1'
#
loop_
_entity.id
_entity.type
_entity.pdbx_description
1 polymer ?
#
loop_
_entity_poly.entity_id
_entity_poly.type
_entity_poly.pdbx_seq_one_letter_code
_entity_poly.pdbx_strand_id
1 'polypeptide(L)' 'MWFKPVMFGLMIIGLLWIIVFYITEAQWPIAAAGSWNILIGFGIAIVGFMMTTRWRS' A
#
# COMPACT_ATOMS: atom_id res chain seq x y z
N MET A 1 -21.24 4.72 5.78
CA MET A 1 -20.97 4.57 4.33
C MET A 1 -19.55 5.02 3.93
N TRP A 2 -18.54 4.88 4.82
CA TRP A 2 -17.15 5.35 4.57
C TRP A 2 -16.11 4.22 4.42
N PHE A 3 -16.44 2.99 4.81
CA PHE A 3 -15.51 1.85 4.78
C PHE A 3 -15.11 1.43 3.35
N LYS A 4 -16.03 1.56 2.39
CA LYS A 4 -15.82 1.15 0.99
C LYS A 4 -14.74 1.99 0.29
N PRO A 5 -14.81 3.33 0.26
CA PRO A 5 -13.77 4.14 -0.38
C PRO A 5 -12.42 4.05 0.33
N VAL A 6 -12.37 3.94 1.66
CA VAL A 6 -11.10 3.81 2.41
C VAL A 6 -10.39 2.50 2.10
N MET A 7 -11.13 1.39 2.00
CA MET A 7 -10.59 0.08 1.65
C MET A 7 -9.97 0.07 0.24
N PHE A 8 -10.69 0.60 -0.75
CA PHE A 8 -10.16 0.72 -2.11
C PHE A 8 -8.99 1.70 -2.19
N GLY A 9 -9.06 2.81 -1.45
CA GLY A 9 -7.98 3.79 -1.36
C GLY A 9 -6.68 3.15 -0.85
N LEU A 10 -6.73 2.40 0.25
CA LEU A 10 -5.54 1.75 0.82
C LEU A 10 -4.96 0.65 -0.09
N MET A 11 -5.82 -0.13 -0.75
CA MET A 11 -5.35 -1.12 -1.73
C MET A 11 -4.65 -0.47 -2.93
N ILE A 12 -5.22 0.62 -3.46
CA ILE A 12 -4.62 1.35 -4.59
C ILE A 12 -3.31 2.02 -4.15
N ILE A 13 -3.26 2.62 -2.95
CA ILE A 13 -2.05 3.26 -2.42
C ILE A 13 -0.93 2.23 -2.23
N GLY A 14 -1.22 1.06 -1.65
CA GLY A 14 -0.22 0.00 -1.46
C GLY A 14 0.35 -0.49 -2.79
N LEU A 15 -0.51 -0.67 -3.80
CA LEU A 15 -0.09 -1.08 -5.14
C LEU A 15 0.75 0.00 -5.82
N LEU A 16 0.29 1.26 -5.79
CA LEU A 16 1.01 2.40 -6.35
C LEU A 16 2.37 2.61 -5.70
N TRP A 17 2.49 2.38 -4.39
CA TRP A 17 3.77 2.50 -3.68
C TRP A 17 4.82 1.54 -4.24
N ILE A 18 4.44 0.26 -4.42
CA ILE A 18 5.34 -0.77 -4.97
C ILE A 18 5.66 -0.48 -6.44
N ILE A 19 4.66 -0.08 -7.23
CA ILE A 19 4.83 0.28 -8.65
C ILE A 19 5.81 1.45 -8.79
N VAL A 20 5.63 2.53 -8.02
CA VAL A 20 6.52 3.70 -8.07
C VAL A 20 7.93 3.31 -7.66
N PHE A 21 8.10 2.49 -6.62
CA PHE A 21 9.42 2.02 -6.20
C PHE A 21 10.14 1.21 -7.28
N TYR A 22 9.43 0.35 -8.01
CA TYR A 22 10.00 -0.40 -9.13
C TYR A 22 10.30 0.46 -10.36
N ILE A 23 9.38 1.37 -10.73
CA ILE A 23 9.55 2.24 -11.91
C ILE A 23 10.68 3.25 -11.71
N THR A 24 10.89 3.70 -10.47
CA THR A 24 11.92 4.72 -10.16
C THR A 24 13.26 4.14 -9.75
N GLU A 25 13.52 2.85 -10.03
CA GLU A 25 14.78 2.18 -9.72
C GLU A 25 15.20 2.35 -8.25
N ALA A 26 14.25 2.15 -7.34
CA ALA A 26 14.44 2.30 -5.90
C ALA A 26 14.80 3.71 -5.39
N GLN A 27 14.60 4.76 -6.20
CA GLN A 27 14.85 6.15 -5.81
C GLN A 27 13.63 6.84 -5.15
N TRP A 28 12.41 6.42 -5.49
CA TRP A 28 11.17 6.95 -4.91
C TRP A 28 10.34 5.82 -4.30
N PRO A 29 9.44 6.07 -3.33
CA PRO A 29 9.10 7.36 -2.72
C PRO A 29 10.10 7.83 -1.64
N ILE A 30 10.91 6.95 -1.07
CA ILE A 30 11.93 7.30 -0.08
C ILE A 30 13.26 6.63 -0.46
N ALA A 31 14.15 7.36 -1.15
CA ALA A 31 15.47 6.84 -1.54
C ALA A 31 16.27 6.29 -0.34
N ALA A 32 16.21 6.99 0.80
CA ALA A 32 16.93 6.61 2.03
C ALA A 32 16.44 5.29 2.66
N ALA A 33 15.21 4.87 2.36
CA ALA A 33 14.66 3.61 2.86
C ALA A 33 15.16 2.39 2.07
N GLY A 34 15.67 2.57 0.83
CA GLY A 34 16.14 1.47 0.00
C GLY A 34 15.13 0.34 -0.10
N SER A 35 15.53 -0.90 0.22
CA SER A 35 14.66 -2.09 0.21
C SER A 35 13.50 -2.05 1.20
N TRP A 36 13.53 -1.17 2.23
CA TRP A 36 12.42 -1.03 3.18
C TRP A 36 11.14 -0.50 2.53
N ASN A 37 11.22 0.18 1.39
CA ASN A 37 10.05 0.64 0.65
C ASN A 37 9.13 -0.52 0.22
N ILE A 38 9.69 -1.70 -0.06
CA ILE A 38 8.90 -2.90 -0.38
C ILE A 38 8.12 -3.35 0.85
N LEU A 39 8.73 -3.38 2.03
CA LEU A 39 8.05 -3.72 3.28
C LEU A 39 6.91 -2.74 3.60
N ILE A 40 7.13 -1.44 3.36
CA ILE A 40 6.12 -0.40 3.59
C ILE A 40 4.94 -0.58 2.63
N GLY A 41 5.21 -0.72 1.32
CA GLY A 41 4.16 -0.95 0.32
C GLY A 41 3.38 -2.23 0.59
N PHE A 42 4.07 -3.30 1.00
CA PHE A 42 3.44 -4.58 1.37
C PHE A 42 2.60 -4.47 2.65
N GLY A 43 3.09 -3.74 3.66
CA GLY A 43 2.35 -3.45 4.89
C GLY A 43 1.06 -2.68 4.63
N ILE A 44 1.10 -1.67 3.74
CA ILE A 44 -0.09 -0.92 3.32
C ILE A 44 -1.09 -1.84 2.62
N ALA A 45 -0.62 -2.72 1.72
CA ALA A 45 -1.47 -3.70 1.05
C ALA A 45 -2.13 -4.69 2.04
N ILE A 46 -1.39 -5.16 3.05
CA ILE A 46 -1.91 -6.02 4.13
C ILE A 46 -3.00 -5.28 4.94
N VAL A 47 -2.80 -4.01 5.29
CA VAL A 47 -3.80 -3.22 6.00
C VAL A 47 -5.06 -3.05 5.15
N GLY A 48 -4.91 -2.73 3.86
CA GLY A 48 -6.02 -2.70 2.90
C GLY A 48 -6.77 -4.04 2.84
N PHE A 49 -6.03 -5.15 2.85
CA PHE A 49 -6.60 -6.50 2.86
C PHE A 49 -7.30 -6.85 4.18
N MET A 50 -6.74 -6.51 5.35
CA MET A 50 -7.41 -6.71 6.64
C MET A 50 -8.70 -5.92 6.76
N MET A 51 -8.81 -4.75 6.13
CA MET A 51 -10.09 -4.03 6.10
C MET A 51 -11.17 -4.77 5.29
N THR A 52 -10.80 -5.60 4.31
CA THR A 52 -11.74 -6.46 3.59
C THR A 52 -12.32 -7.58 4.48
N THR A 53 -11.56 -8.07 5.46
CA THR A 53 -12.02 -9.18 6.33
C THR A 53 -13.04 -8.72 7.37
N ARG A 54 -13.08 -7.42 7.70
CA ARG A 54 -14.07 -6.82 8.62
C ARG A 54 -15.40 -6.42 7.97
N TRP A 55 -15.68 -6.81 6.72
CA TRP A 55 -16.92 -6.45 6.01
C TRP A 55 -18.22 -7.01 6.60
N ARG A 56 -18.14 -7.92 7.58
CA ARG A 56 -19.31 -8.61 8.15
C ARG A 56 -19.30 -8.65 9.68
N SER A 57 -19.17 -7.48 10.33
CA SER A 57 -19.61 -7.29 11.71
C SER A 57 -20.53 -6.09 11.82
#